data_AF-A0A357EL80-F1
#
_entry.id   AF-A0A357EL80-F1
#
_cell.length_a   1.000
_cell.length_b   1.000
_cell.length_c   1.000
_cell.angle_alpha   90.00
_cell.angle_beta   90.00
_cell.angle_gamma   90.00
#
_symmetry.space_group_name_H-M   'P 1'
#
loop_
_entity.id
_entity.type
_entity.pdbx_description
1 polymer ?
#
loop_
_entity_poly.entity_id
_entity_poly.type
_entity_poly.pdbx_seq_one_letter_code
_entity_poly.pdbx_strand_id
1 'polypeptide(L)'
;FALVFEALFILTTIDTGTRVGRYLVQEMAGKVYAPFRQINWIPGVIMSSGLVVGAWTYLIGTGSISTIWPMFGAANQLLGMLALCIGTTVLIKMWKSPYLWVTALPMLFVGVITLTGSYQMFWMFLRKAAALAAGQAFSLYLDAVLVAAVAVLGLIVLSDSLRQWYGYVVLKKPFTSSEVVVVAGGGSAGRMQTAICQHNDEGCKFKLPHGTGCC
;
A
#
# COMPACT_ATOMS: atom_id res chain seq x y z
N PHE A 1 -17.76 -19.49 19.50
CA PHE A 1 -17.18 -19.43 18.13
C PHE A 1 -16.78 -17.99 17.76
N ALA A 2 -17.72 -17.04 17.63
CA ALA A 2 -17.42 -15.65 17.28
C ALA A 2 -16.37 -14.97 18.20
N LEU A 3 -16.50 -15.14 19.53
CA LEU A 3 -15.54 -14.57 20.49
C LEU A 3 -14.10 -15.13 20.37
N VAL A 4 -13.95 -16.40 19.96
CA VAL A 4 -12.61 -17.00 19.77
C VAL A 4 -11.99 -16.48 18.47
N PHE A 5 -12.79 -16.37 17.41
CA PHE A 5 -12.33 -15.78 16.14
C PHE A 5 -11.92 -14.32 16.33
N GLU A 6 -12.73 -13.54 17.03
CA GLU A 6 -12.41 -12.16 17.38
C GLU A 6 -11.09 -12.12 18.13
N ALA A 7 -10.94 -12.84 19.26
CA ALA A 7 -9.71 -12.87 20.03
C ALA A 7 -8.47 -13.27 19.21
N LEU A 8 -8.59 -14.28 18.33
CA LEU A 8 -7.50 -14.71 17.45
C LEU A 8 -7.15 -13.64 16.39
N PHE A 9 -8.15 -12.94 15.87
CA PHE A 9 -7.94 -11.84 14.92
C PHE A 9 -7.23 -10.66 15.58
N ILE A 10 -7.64 -10.28 16.80
CA ILE A 10 -6.95 -9.27 17.60
C ILE A 10 -5.51 -9.70 17.86
N LEU A 11 -5.30 -10.94 18.32
CA LEU A 11 -3.97 -11.46 18.63
C LEU A 11 -3.05 -11.47 17.40
N THR A 12 -3.57 -11.92 16.25
CA THR A 12 -2.82 -11.93 14.98
C THR A 12 -2.44 -10.51 14.55
N THR A 13 -3.37 -9.58 14.68
CA THR A 13 -3.15 -8.17 14.34
C THR A 13 -2.11 -7.55 15.25
N ILE A 14 -2.17 -7.80 16.56
CA ILE A 14 -1.21 -7.26 17.52
C ILE A 14 0.17 -7.88 17.33
N ASP A 15 0.29 -9.19 17.08
CA ASP A 15 1.58 -9.84 16.79
C ASP A 15 2.20 -9.28 15.51
N THR A 16 1.43 -9.25 14.41
CA THR A 16 1.90 -8.71 13.12
C THR A 16 2.23 -7.23 13.24
N GLY A 17 1.37 -6.47 13.93
CA GLY A 17 1.54 -5.05 14.19
C GLY A 17 2.78 -4.74 15.03
N THR A 18 3.11 -5.58 16.02
CA THR A 18 4.33 -5.44 16.82
C THR A 18 5.58 -5.67 15.98
N ARG A 19 5.55 -6.65 15.07
CA ARG A 19 6.66 -6.91 14.14
C ARG A 19 6.86 -5.73 13.18
N VAL A 20 5.78 -5.27 12.53
CA VAL A 20 5.84 -4.15 11.59
C VAL A 20 6.21 -2.85 12.31
N GLY A 21 5.62 -2.58 13.47
CA GLY A 21 5.93 -1.41 14.29
C GLY A 21 7.40 -1.33 14.66
N ARG A 22 8.03 -2.45 15.02
CA ARG A 22 9.47 -2.51 15.27
C ARG A 22 10.26 -2.09 14.03
N TYR A 23 9.91 -2.60 12.85
CA TYR A 23 10.59 -2.23 11.61
C TYR A 23 10.42 -0.75 11.28
N LEU A 24 9.23 -0.18 11.48
CA LEU A 24 8.96 1.24 11.26
C LEU A 24 9.75 2.13 12.23
N VAL A 25 9.79 1.78 13.52
CA VAL A 25 10.58 2.50 14.53
C VAL A 25 12.06 2.47 14.18
N GLN A 26 12.59 1.31 13.76
CA GLN A 26 13.98 1.18 13.32
C GLN A 26 14.26 1.99 12.05
N GLU A 27 13.33 2.04 11.10
CA GLU A 27 13.48 2.84 9.88
C GLU A 27 13.48 4.35 10.18
N MET A 28 12.57 4.81 11.04
CA MET A 28 12.50 6.22 11.45
C MET A 28 13.72 6.63 12.29
N ALA A 29 14.11 5.80 13.28
CA ALA A 29 15.29 6.04 14.11
C ALA A 29 16.58 5.95 13.28
N GLY A 30 16.62 5.05 12.29
CA GLY A 30 17.74 4.90 11.35
C GLY A 30 17.97 6.10 10.43
N LYS A 31 16.95 6.96 10.21
CA LYS A 31 17.10 8.24 9.50
C LYS A 31 17.78 9.31 10.36
N VAL A 32 17.69 9.22 11.68
CA VAL A 32 18.32 10.16 12.63
C VAL A 32 19.69 9.66 13.09
N TYR A 33 19.87 8.34 13.22
CA TYR A 33 21.10 7.74 13.70
C TYR A 33 21.44 6.46 12.92
N ALA A 34 22.50 6.51 12.11
CA ALA A 34 22.87 5.48 11.13
C ALA A 34 23.02 4.04 11.70
N PRO A 35 23.49 3.81 12.94
CA PRO A 35 23.53 2.47 13.54
C PRO A 35 22.15 1.81 13.76
N PHE A 36 21.07 2.58 13.94
CA PHE A 36 19.71 2.02 14.08
C PHE A 36 19.16 1.42 12.79
N ARG A 37 19.82 1.68 11.65
CA ARG A 37 19.45 1.10 10.36
C ARG A 37 19.87 -0.38 10.22
N GLN A 38 20.73 -0.88 11.11
CA GLN A 38 21.11 -2.29 11.13
C GLN A 38 20.05 -3.12 11.86
N ILE A 39 19.26 -3.88 11.10
CA ILE A 39 18.16 -4.73 11.60
C ILE A 39 18.64 -5.76 12.64
N ASN A 40 19.93 -6.16 12.59
CA ASN A 40 20.53 -7.14 13.49
C ASN A 40 21.21 -6.54 14.73
N TRP A 41 21.13 -5.22 14.93
CA TRP A 41 21.72 -4.59 16.12
C TRP A 41 20.85 -4.90 17.35
N ILE A 42 21.28 -5.90 18.13
CA ILE A 42 20.55 -6.44 19.30
C ILE A 42 20.05 -5.33 20.26
N PRO A 43 20.84 -4.29 20.61
CA PRO A 43 20.36 -3.23 21.49
C PRO A 43 19.21 -2.42 20.87
N GLY A 44 19.30 -2.11 19.58
CA GLY A 44 18.26 -1.39 18.85
C GLY A 44 16.99 -2.21 18.67
N VAL A 45 17.12 -3.53 18.47
CA VAL A 45 15.99 -4.47 18.41
C VAL A 45 15.26 -4.56 19.74
N ILE A 46 15.98 -4.65 20.86
CA ILE A 46 15.36 -4.73 22.20
C ILE A 46 14.67 -3.40 22.54
N MET A 47 15.33 -2.26 22.28
CA MET A 47 14.75 -0.94 22.54
C MET A 47 13.50 -0.67 21.70
N SER A 48 13.56 -0.94 20.38
CA SER A 48 12.41 -0.75 19.49
C SER A 48 11.26 -1.71 19.81
N SER A 49 11.55 -2.99 20.13
CA SER A 49 10.53 -3.93 20.60
C SER A 49 9.90 -3.48 21.91
N GLY A 50 10.71 -3.06 22.88
CA GLY A 50 10.25 -2.57 24.18
C GLY A 50 9.38 -1.32 24.05
N LEU A 51 9.73 -0.40 23.16
CA LEU A 51 8.92 0.78 22.85
C LEU A 51 7.57 0.38 22.27
N VAL A 52 7.55 -0.49 21.25
CA VAL A 52 6.31 -0.90 20.58
C VAL A 52 5.40 -1.67 21.54
N VAL A 53 5.94 -2.61 22.32
CA VAL A 53 5.17 -3.35 23.33
C VAL A 53 4.68 -2.41 24.43
N GLY A 54 5.52 -1.49 24.90
CA GLY A 54 5.15 -0.48 25.89
C GLY A 54 4.04 0.45 25.39
N ALA A 55 4.07 0.84 24.12
CA ALA A 55 3.01 1.62 23.48
C ALA A 55 1.69 0.84 23.46
N TRP A 56 1.70 -0.45 23.12
CA TRP A 56 0.51 -1.30 23.22
C TRP A 56 -0.02 -1.40 24.65
N THR A 57 0.86 -1.61 25.65
CA THR A 57 0.48 -1.64 27.06
C THR A 57 -0.15 -0.32 27.52
N TYR A 58 0.41 0.81 27.09
CA TYR A 58 -0.13 2.13 27.37
C TYR A 58 -1.52 2.35 26.75
N LEU A 59 -1.73 1.89 25.51
CA LEU A 59 -3.03 1.98 24.84
C LEU A 59 -4.10 1.14 25.53
N ILE A 60 -3.73 -0.04 26.06
CA ILE A 60 -4.63 -0.86 26.88
C ILE A 60 -4.98 -0.14 28.19
N GLY A 61 -3.99 0.46 28.84
CA GLY A 61 -4.18 1.17 30.12
C GLY A 61 -5.01 2.46 30.01
N THR A 62 -5.02 3.12 28.86
CA THR A 62 -5.78 4.37 28.65
C THR A 62 -7.21 4.17 28.16
N GLY A 63 -7.62 2.94 27.81
CA GLY A 63 -8.99 2.66 27.37
C GLY A 63 -9.34 3.18 25.97
N SER A 64 -8.34 3.56 25.15
CA SER A 64 -8.55 4.10 23.80
C SER A 64 -8.96 3.05 22.74
N ILE A 65 -9.37 1.85 23.16
CA ILE A 65 -9.73 0.72 22.27
C ILE A 65 -10.86 1.08 21.30
N SER A 66 -11.82 1.91 21.74
CA SER A 66 -12.99 2.31 20.93
C SER A 66 -12.64 3.21 19.73
N THR A 67 -11.49 3.87 19.74
CA THR A 67 -11.03 4.74 18.64
C THR A 67 -10.05 4.02 17.72
N ILE A 68 -9.25 3.10 18.26
CA ILE A 68 -8.25 2.32 17.51
C ILE A 68 -8.93 1.39 16.50
N TRP A 69 -9.99 0.69 16.91
CA TRP A 69 -10.65 -0.32 16.05
C TRP A 69 -11.15 0.23 14.71
N PRO A 70 -11.91 1.34 14.70
CA PRO A 70 -12.33 1.94 13.44
C PRO A 70 -11.16 2.44 12.58
N MET A 71 -10.10 2.98 13.20
CA MET A 71 -8.91 3.43 12.48
C MET A 71 -8.16 2.26 11.83
N PHE A 72 -8.05 1.13 12.53
CA PHE A 72 -7.47 -0.10 12.00
C PHE A 72 -8.27 -0.62 10.80
N GLY A 73 -9.60 -0.65 10.90
CA GLY A 73 -10.48 -1.03 9.79
C GLY A 73 -10.29 -0.11 8.57
N ALA A 74 -10.24 1.20 8.77
CA ALA A 74 -10.01 2.17 7.69
C ALA A 74 -8.62 2.01 7.03
N ALA A 75 -7.57 1.78 7.81
CA ALA A 75 -6.22 1.54 7.29
C ALA A 75 -6.17 0.30 6.37
N ASN A 76 -6.85 -0.78 6.76
CA ASN A 76 -6.91 -1.99 5.94
C ASN A 76 -7.67 -1.77 4.64
N GLN A 77 -8.73 -0.98 4.66
CA GLN A 77 -9.48 -0.62 3.45
C GLN A 77 -8.63 0.22 2.49
N LEU A 78 -7.79 1.12 3.00
CA LEU A 78 -6.82 1.86 2.19
C LEU A 78 -5.77 0.98 1.55
N LEU A 79 -5.21 0.02 2.30
CA LEU A 79 -4.26 -0.96 1.74
C LEU A 79 -4.92 -1.81 0.65
N GLY A 80 -6.18 -2.22 0.86
CA GLY A 80 -6.97 -2.91 -0.16
C GLY A 80 -7.20 -2.06 -1.41
N MET A 81 -7.58 -0.79 -1.23
CA MET A 81 -7.74 0.17 -2.33
C MET A 81 -6.43 0.33 -3.12
N LEU A 82 -5.29 0.52 -2.43
CA LEU A 82 -3.99 0.64 -3.06
C LEU A 82 -3.58 -0.63 -3.82
N ALA A 83 -3.82 -1.81 -3.24
CA ALA A 83 -3.55 -3.09 -3.89
C ALA A 83 -4.38 -3.26 -5.18
N LEU A 84 -5.67 -2.92 -5.13
CA LEU A 84 -6.54 -2.93 -6.32
C LEU A 84 -6.06 -1.91 -7.36
N CYS A 85 -5.63 -0.74 -6.93
CA CYS A 85 -5.09 0.31 -7.78
C CYS A 85 -3.82 -0.13 -8.53
N ILE A 86 -2.89 -0.78 -7.83
CA ILE A 86 -1.70 -1.39 -8.45
C ILE A 86 -2.13 -2.52 -9.40
N GLY A 87 -3.07 -3.36 -8.99
CA GLY A 87 -3.61 -4.44 -9.80
C GLY A 87 -4.21 -3.95 -11.12
N THR A 88 -5.02 -2.90 -11.10
CA THR A 88 -5.57 -2.27 -12.31
C THR A 88 -4.46 -1.70 -13.19
N THR A 89 -3.45 -1.06 -12.60
CA THR A 89 -2.30 -0.52 -13.34
C THR A 89 -1.51 -1.61 -14.05
N VAL A 90 -1.29 -2.76 -13.39
CA VAL A 90 -0.65 -3.93 -14.01
C VAL A 90 -1.49 -4.49 -15.15
N LEU A 91 -2.82 -4.55 -14.98
CA LEU A 91 -3.73 -5.08 -16.00
C LEU A 91 -3.76 -4.22 -17.27
N ILE A 92 -3.65 -2.90 -17.12
CA ILE A 92 -3.48 -1.96 -18.24
C ILE A 92 -2.17 -2.23 -18.99
N LYS A 93 -1.07 -2.42 -18.25
CA LYS A 93 0.25 -2.74 -18.85
C LYS A 93 0.24 -4.06 -19.62
N MET A 94 -0.57 -5.03 -19.20
CA MET A 94 -0.73 -6.33 -19.87
C MET A 94 -1.70 -6.31 -21.06
N TRP A 95 -2.14 -5.14 -21.53
CA TRP A 95 -3.08 -4.96 -22.65
C TRP A 95 -4.44 -5.68 -22.48
N LYS A 96 -4.80 -6.09 -21.26
CA LYS A 96 -6.05 -6.79 -20.94
C LYS A 96 -7.18 -5.78 -20.61
N SER A 97 -7.40 -4.83 -21.52
CA SER A 97 -8.40 -3.75 -21.38
C SER A 97 -9.84 -4.20 -21.02
N PRO A 98 -10.38 -5.34 -21.48
CA PRO A 98 -11.76 -5.72 -21.12
C PRO A 98 -11.92 -6.16 -19.66
N TYR A 99 -10.84 -6.53 -18.96
CA TYR A 99 -10.90 -7.00 -17.58
C TYR A 99 -10.74 -5.88 -16.54
N LEU A 100 -10.57 -4.62 -16.97
CA LEU A 100 -10.36 -3.48 -16.06
C LEU A 100 -11.50 -3.29 -15.07
N TRP A 101 -12.74 -3.58 -15.49
CA TRP A 101 -13.93 -3.43 -14.65
C TRP A 101 -13.91 -4.31 -13.41
N VAL A 102 -13.26 -5.49 -13.49
CA VAL A 102 -13.15 -6.44 -12.37
C VAL A 102 -12.35 -5.86 -11.20
N THR A 103 -11.39 -4.97 -11.49
CA THR A 103 -10.54 -4.34 -10.46
C THR A 103 -10.99 -2.92 -10.13
N ALA A 104 -11.44 -2.15 -11.13
CA ALA A 104 -11.87 -0.77 -10.94
C ALA A 104 -13.16 -0.64 -10.12
N LEU A 105 -14.13 -1.54 -10.30
CA LEU A 105 -15.39 -1.51 -9.55
C LEU A 105 -15.20 -1.74 -8.04
N PRO A 106 -14.53 -2.82 -7.59
CA PRO A 106 -14.26 -2.99 -6.16
C PRO A 106 -13.33 -1.90 -5.61
N MET A 107 -12.41 -1.37 -6.42
CA MET A 107 -11.55 -0.26 -5.99
C MET A 107 -12.38 0.99 -5.65
N LEU A 108 -13.31 1.39 -6.54
CA LEU A 108 -14.18 2.54 -6.30
C LEU A 108 -15.08 2.31 -5.08
N PHE A 109 -15.64 1.11 -4.94
CA PHE A 109 -16.47 0.75 -3.80
C PHE A 109 -15.71 0.88 -2.47
N VAL A 110 -14.54 0.23 -2.36
CA VAL A 110 -13.70 0.33 -1.15
C VAL A 110 -13.24 1.76 -0.93
N GLY A 111 -12.93 2.50 -2.00
CA GLY A 111 -12.52 3.89 -1.90
C GLY A 111 -13.61 4.81 -1.35
N VAL A 112 -14.86 4.67 -1.81
CA VAL A 112 -16.00 5.42 -1.30
C VAL A 112 -16.24 5.10 0.18
N ILE A 113 -16.22 3.83 0.57
CA ILE A 113 -16.40 3.42 1.98
C ILE A 113 -15.31 4.03 2.85
N THR A 114 -14.06 3.94 2.41
CA THR A 114 -12.91 4.48 3.13
C THR A 114 -13.04 5.98 3.34
N LEU A 115 -13.33 6.74 2.28
CA LEU A 115 -13.48 8.20 2.35
C LEU A 115 -14.65 8.61 3.24
N THR A 116 -15.77 7.89 3.15
CA THR A 116 -16.94 8.12 4.00
C THR A 116 -16.61 7.82 5.46
N GLY A 117 -15.88 6.74 5.73
CA GLY A 117 -15.40 6.39 7.07
C GLY A 117 -14.45 7.43 7.64
N SER A 118 -13.47 7.90 6.86
CA SER A 118 -12.56 8.97 7.27
C SER A 118 -13.30 10.27 7.59
N TYR A 119 -14.31 10.65 6.79
CA TYR A 119 -15.13 11.82 7.05
C TYR A 119 -15.91 11.71 8.37
N GLN A 120 -16.53 10.56 8.64
CA GLN A 120 -17.25 10.32 9.88
C GLN A 120 -16.32 10.35 11.10
N MET A 121 -15.14 9.72 11.00
CA MET A 121 -14.14 9.71 12.07
C MET A 121 -13.59 11.11 12.36
N PHE A 122 -13.30 11.89 11.32
CA PHE A 122 -12.86 13.27 11.46
C PHE A 122 -13.86 14.12 12.26
N TRP A 123 -15.15 14.02 11.91
CA TRP A 123 -16.19 14.74 12.65
C TRP A 123 -16.39 14.22 14.08
N MET A 124 -16.27 12.90 14.30
CA MET A 124 -16.37 12.32 15.63
C MET A 124 -15.23 12.83 16.53
N PHE A 125 -13.99 12.85 16.05
CA PHE A 125 -12.85 13.34 16.81
C PHE A 125 -12.95 14.84 17.09
N LEU A 126 -13.40 15.64 16.11
CA LEU A 126 -13.56 17.08 16.30
C LEU A 126 -14.64 17.42 17.35
N ARG A 127 -15.79 16.72 17.32
CA ARG A 127 -16.85 16.89 18.33
C ARG A 127 -16.41 16.44 19.71
N LYS A 128 -15.68 15.33 19.82
CA LYS A 128 -15.14 14.84 21.10
C LYS A 128 -14.07 15.79 21.66
N ALA A 129 -13.21 16.34 20.81
CA ALA A 129 -12.19 17.32 21.20
C ALA A 129 -12.80 18.62 21.71
N ALA A 130 -13.91 19.07 21.12
CA ALA A 130 -14.64 20.27 21.58
C ALA A 130 -15.37 20.09 22.91
N ALA A 131 -15.67 18.84 23.32
CA ALA A 131 -16.44 18.54 24.52
C ALA A 131 -15.59 18.17 25.75
N LEU A 132 -14.28 17.94 25.60
CA LEU A 132 -13.38 17.50 26.69
C LEU A 132 -12.40 18.60 27.12
N ALA A 133 -12.01 18.56 28.40
CA ALA A 133 -11.02 19.46 28.99
C ALA A 133 -9.62 19.33 28.35
N ALA A 134 -8.86 20.44 28.38
CA ALA A 134 -7.66 20.72 27.59
C ALA A 134 -6.59 19.60 27.50
N GLY A 135 -6.48 18.71 28.50
CA GLY A 135 -5.49 17.64 28.54
C GLY A 135 -5.73 16.48 27.57
N GLN A 136 -6.98 16.11 27.28
CA GLN A 136 -7.31 15.04 26.32
C GLN A 136 -7.68 15.55 24.93
N ALA A 137 -7.96 16.85 24.82
CA ALA A 137 -8.28 17.48 23.55
C ALA A 137 -7.10 17.40 22.56
N PHE A 138 -5.86 17.53 23.03
CA PHE A 138 -4.67 17.49 22.14
C PHE A 138 -4.53 16.16 21.40
N SER A 139 -4.64 15.02 22.10
CA SER A 139 -4.56 13.70 21.47
C SER A 139 -5.67 13.48 20.44
N LEU A 140 -6.89 13.95 20.73
CA LEU A 140 -8.03 13.87 19.81
C LEU A 140 -7.85 14.76 18.57
N TYR A 141 -7.21 15.93 18.72
CA TYR A 141 -6.84 16.77 17.58
C TYR A 141 -5.78 16.11 16.70
N LEU A 142 -4.77 15.47 17.31
CA LEU A 142 -3.77 14.70 16.56
C LEU A 142 -4.40 13.56 15.77
N ASP A 143 -5.31 12.81 16.38
CA ASP A 143 -6.05 11.73 15.70
C ASP A 143 -6.88 12.27 14.53
N ALA A 144 -7.57 13.40 14.72
CA ALA A 144 -8.33 14.05 13.65
C ALA A 144 -7.44 14.49 12.47
N VAL A 145 -6.27 15.08 12.76
CA VAL A 145 -5.29 15.47 11.74
C VAL A 145 -4.76 14.25 11.00
N LEU A 146 -4.47 13.16 11.72
CA LEU A 146 -3.98 11.92 11.12
C LEU A 146 -5.01 11.32 10.17
N VAL A 147 -6.29 11.26 10.57
CA VAL A 147 -7.38 10.78 9.71
C VAL A 147 -7.55 11.66 8.48
N ALA A 148 -7.47 12.98 8.64
CA ALA A 148 -7.54 13.91 7.51
C ALA A 148 -6.37 13.70 6.54
N ALA A 149 -5.14 13.56 7.04
CA ALA A 149 -3.96 13.30 6.23
C ALA A 149 -4.10 11.99 5.43
N VAL A 150 -4.59 10.93 6.08
CA VAL A 150 -4.84 9.64 5.45
C VAL A 150 -5.92 9.74 4.35
N ALA A 151 -7.00 10.47 4.60
CA ALA A 151 -8.04 10.69 3.59
C ALA A 151 -7.50 11.45 2.37
N VAL A 152 -6.69 12.49 2.60
CA VAL A 152 -6.04 13.27 1.54
C VAL A 152 -5.10 12.39 0.73
N LEU A 153 -4.27 11.56 1.37
CA LEU A 153 -3.41 10.60 0.67
C LEU A 153 -4.21 9.63 -0.20
N GLY A 154 -5.32 9.09 0.32
CA GLY A 154 -6.22 8.24 -0.46
C GLY A 154 -6.78 8.96 -1.70
N LEU A 155 -7.20 10.22 -1.56
CA LEU A 155 -7.67 11.03 -2.69
C LEU A 155 -6.58 11.32 -3.71
N ILE A 156 -5.36 11.62 -3.27
CA ILE A 156 -4.21 11.85 -4.15
C ILE A 156 -3.94 10.59 -4.97
N VAL A 157 -3.85 9.42 -4.32
CA VAL A 157 -3.59 8.14 -5.00
C VAL A 157 -4.68 7.81 -6.02
N LEU A 158 -5.95 7.96 -5.65
CA LEU A 158 -7.06 7.74 -6.59
C LEU A 158 -6.98 8.71 -7.76
N SER A 159 -6.70 9.99 -7.51
CA SER A 159 -6.63 11.02 -8.55
C SER A 159 -5.46 10.78 -9.51
N ASP A 160 -4.29 10.46 -9.00
CA ASP A 160 -3.09 10.17 -9.79
C ASP A 160 -3.31 8.92 -10.66
N SER A 161 -3.89 7.88 -10.07
CA SER A 161 -4.14 6.62 -10.76
C SER A 161 -5.20 6.76 -11.85
N LEU A 162 -6.28 7.50 -11.59
CA LEU A 162 -7.28 7.82 -12.61
C LEU A 162 -6.68 8.64 -13.76
N ARG A 163 -5.83 9.64 -13.47
CA ARG A 163 -5.12 10.41 -14.52
C ARG A 163 -4.24 9.52 -15.37
N GLN A 164 -3.50 8.62 -14.74
CA GLN A 164 -2.59 7.72 -15.42
C GLN A 164 -3.34 6.72 -16.31
N TRP A 165 -4.46 6.17 -15.83
CA TRP A 165 -5.31 5.26 -16.62
C TRP A 165 -6.01 5.97 -17.77
N TYR A 166 -6.49 7.19 -17.56
CA TYR A 166 -7.04 8.03 -18.64
C TYR A 166 -6.00 8.27 -19.74
N GLY A 167 -4.75 8.54 -19.36
CA GLY A 167 -3.62 8.70 -20.30
C GLY A 167 -3.34 7.45 -21.14
N TYR A 168 -3.41 6.26 -20.54
CA TYR A 168 -3.14 5.00 -21.24
C TYR A 168 -4.32 4.50 -22.08
N VAL A 169 -5.53 4.55 -21.54
CA VAL A 169 -6.73 3.98 -22.19
C VAL A 169 -7.30 4.90 -23.26
N VAL A 170 -7.29 6.22 -23.03
CA VAL A 170 -7.91 7.21 -23.94
C VAL A 170 -6.89 7.87 -24.85
N LEU A 171 -5.73 8.29 -24.30
CA LEU A 171 -4.73 9.04 -25.07
C LEU A 171 -3.71 8.17 -25.83
N LYS A 172 -3.74 6.83 -25.68
CA LYS A 172 -2.82 5.85 -26.30
C LYS A 172 -1.34 6.26 -26.27
N LYS A 173 -0.86 6.91 -25.19
CA LYS A 173 0.56 7.24 -25.07
C LYS A 173 1.40 5.95 -25.03
N PRO A 174 2.51 5.86 -25.78
CA PRO A 174 3.37 4.68 -25.73
C PRO A 174 3.93 4.51 -24.31
N PHE A 175 3.99 3.26 -23.84
CA PHE A 175 4.54 2.93 -22.52
C PHE A 175 6.03 3.27 -22.51
N THR A 176 6.43 4.37 -21.87
CA THR A 176 7.82 4.57 -21.46
C THR A 176 8.08 3.62 -20.29
N SER A 177 8.57 2.43 -20.61
CA SER A 177 9.02 1.46 -19.61
C SER A 177 10.34 1.98 -19.03
N SER A 178 10.28 2.57 -17.83
CA SER A 178 11.47 2.73 -16.98
C SER A 178 11.82 1.40 -16.33
N GLU A 179 11.99 0.34 -17.13
CA GLU A 179 12.51 -0.92 -16.62
C GLU A 179 14.03 -0.77 -16.52
N VAL A 180 14.52 -0.62 -15.30
CA VAL A 180 15.82 -1.20 -14.98
C VAL A 180 15.57 -2.70 -15.00
N VAL A 181 15.94 -3.36 -16.09
CA VAL A 181 16.05 -4.81 -16.15
C VAL A 181 17.10 -5.19 -15.10
N VAL A 182 16.64 -5.51 -13.88
CA VAL A 182 17.48 -6.21 -12.92
C VAL A 182 17.62 -7.62 -13.48
N VAL A 183 18.66 -7.81 -14.29
CA VAL A 183 19.18 -9.12 -14.65
C VAL A 183 19.61 -9.78 -13.35
N ALA A 184 18.70 -10.52 -12.72
CA ALA A 184 19.06 -11.48 -11.69
C ALA A 184 19.89 -12.56 -12.36
N GLY A 185 21.21 -12.49 -12.16
CA GLY A 185 22.15 -13.47 -12.66
C GLY A 185 21.84 -14.86 -12.11
N GLY A 186 22.03 -15.87 -12.97
CA GLY A 186 22.02 -17.28 -12.59
C GLY A 186 21.24 -18.19 -13.53
N GLY A 187 21.49 -18.14 -14.84
CA GLY A 187 20.88 -19.08 -15.78
C GLY A 187 21.46 -18.93 -17.19
N SER A 188 22.15 -19.98 -17.62
CA SER A 188 22.73 -20.28 -18.94
C SER A 188 22.33 -19.37 -20.12
N ALA A 189 23.35 -18.88 -20.83
CA ALA A 189 23.24 -18.12 -22.06
C ALA A 189 22.51 -18.93 -23.16
N GLY A 190 21.21 -18.67 -23.30
CA GLY A 190 20.36 -19.33 -24.28
C GLY A 190 19.28 -18.39 -24.79
N ARG A 191 19.64 -17.62 -25.83
CA ARG A 191 18.71 -17.16 -26.87
C ARG A 191 17.51 -16.32 -26.39
N MET A 192 17.73 -15.01 -26.20
CA MET A 192 16.64 -14.03 -26.23
C MET A 192 16.93 -13.03 -27.35
N GLN A 193 16.46 -13.37 -28.56
CA GLN A 193 16.47 -12.46 -29.70
C GLN A 193 15.57 -11.26 -29.38
N THR A 194 16.22 -10.13 -29.23
CA THR A 194 15.65 -8.80 -29.06
C THR A 194 14.90 -8.45 -30.35
N ALA A 195 13.57 -8.52 -30.33
CA ALA A 195 12.74 -7.91 -31.37
C ALA A 195 12.72 -6.39 -31.16
N ILE A 196 13.82 -5.72 -31.51
CA ILE A 196 13.84 -4.27 -31.72
C ILE A 196 13.37 -4.05 -33.16
N CYS A 197 12.07 -3.81 -33.34
CA CYS A 197 11.62 -3.12 -34.55
C CYS A 197 12.04 -1.66 -34.43
N GLN A 198 13.19 -1.33 -35.01
CA GLN A 198 13.55 0.04 -35.34
C GLN A 198 12.55 0.55 -36.38
N HIS A 199 11.95 1.69 -36.07
CA HIS A 199 11.04 2.41 -36.95
C HIS A 199 11.86 3.11 -38.05
N ASN A 200 12.20 2.41 -39.13
CA ASN A 200 12.44 3.03 -40.43
C ASN A 200 12.36 2.00 -41.56
N ASP A 201 11.64 2.39 -42.62
CA ASP A 201 11.57 1.80 -43.96
C ASP A 201 10.72 0.52 -44.17
N GLU A 202 10.19 0.45 -45.39
CA GLU A 202 8.97 -0.23 -45.80
C GLU A 202 8.98 -1.76 -45.74
N GLY A 203 7.82 -2.35 -45.43
CA GLY A 203 7.47 -3.71 -45.85
C GLY A 203 7.94 -4.86 -44.94
N CYS A 204 7.31 -5.03 -43.77
CA CYS A 204 7.52 -6.23 -42.95
C CYS A 204 6.73 -7.43 -43.52
N LYS A 205 7.28 -8.10 -44.54
CA LYS A 205 6.81 -9.43 -44.98
C LYS A 205 7.08 -10.44 -43.87
N PHE A 206 6.01 -10.91 -43.24
CA PHE A 206 6.02 -12.02 -42.29
C PHE A 206 6.46 -13.31 -43.00
N LYS A 207 7.71 -13.74 -42.78
CA LYS A 207 8.17 -15.09 -43.13
C LYS A 207 8.30 -15.91 -41.84
N LEU A 208 7.41 -16.89 -41.69
CA LEU A 208 7.57 -17.96 -40.71
C LEU A 208 8.81 -18.79 -41.09
N PRO A 209 9.70 -19.15 -40.16
CA PRO A 209 10.73 -20.14 -40.44
C PRO A 209 10.07 -21.49 -40.71
N HIS A 210 10.41 -22.06 -41.86
CA HIS A 210 10.04 -23.42 -42.26
C HIS A 210 10.53 -24.40 -41.19
N GLY A 211 9.64 -25.32 -40.82
CA GLY A 211 10.00 -26.47 -40.00
C GLY A 211 10.97 -27.40 -40.72
N THR A 212 12.02 -27.76 -40.00
CA THR A 212 12.79 -29.01 -40.07
C THR A 212 13.32 -29.16 -38.64
N GLY A 213 12.97 -30.18 -37.86
CA GLY A 213 13.17 -31.58 -38.17
C GLY A 213 14.55 -32.00 -37.63
N CYS A 214 14.52 -32.88 -36.63
CA CYS A 214 15.61 -33.73 -36.10
C CYS A 214 16.57 -33.21 -34.99
N CYS A 215 16.74 -34.15 -34.05
CA CYS A 215 17.71 -34.32 -32.95
C CYS A 215 17.40 -33.59 -31.63
#